data_AF-A0A1F4Z419-F1
#
_entry.id   AF-A0A1F4Z419-F1
#
_cell.length_a   1.000
_cell.length_b   1.000
_cell.length_c   1.000
_cell.angle_alpha   90.00
_cell.angle_beta   90.00
_cell.angle_gamma   90.00
#
_symmetry.space_group_name_H-M   'P 1'
#
loop_
_entity.id
_entity.type
_entity.pdbx_description
1 polymer ?
#
loop_
_entity_poly.entity_id
_entity_poly.type
_entity_poly.pdbx_seq_one_letter_code
_entity_poly.pdbx_strand_id
1 'polypeptide(L)'
;MMGDGVETERGGQNLTRELLKVVTSPDFRTGYIQTQTAQARTELDEIPKGFKKAAGLKATVVKERLAAEKMGKPLEEAVKDARNFRIMMDEVSREQVDQTSPDGTTLQKSRGLVLFEQSLEEVESDPQTLKRTEEAETKLKAEETRAGEELTKVIEEVRSRFADKLLIAALASWGKAPNSAGEKGEKGGGFNSGIIHYFEYRANPEKNGRYKNQSPMSVDGFIGYTDRLMRQIENPTGDDILGARYLKDSDGQERLFLVNSRHELIIGFKRKDEDKLKIVTVVPGQDENSLEKRVKDEMAPGNDKGRLNALGESIEEVSLVPAIA
;
A
#
# COMPACT_ATOMS: atom_id res chain seq x y z
N MET A 1 -37.56 25.39 -2.32
CA MET A 1 -36.59 24.41 -2.85
C MET A 1 -35.21 24.64 -2.21
N MET A 2 -35.04 24.28 -0.93
CA MET A 2 -33.76 24.42 -0.18
C MET A 2 -33.46 23.11 0.60
N GLY A 3 -33.74 21.95 0.01
CA GLY A 3 -33.59 20.64 0.66
C GLY A 3 -32.39 19.82 0.17
N ASP A 4 -32.18 19.76 -1.15
CA ASP A 4 -31.28 18.76 -1.75
C ASP A 4 -29.79 19.05 -1.57
N GLY A 5 -29.40 20.32 -1.40
CA GLY A 5 -27.98 20.71 -1.28
C GLY A 5 -27.33 20.34 0.05
N VAL A 6 -28.10 20.27 1.15
CA VAL A 6 -27.56 20.01 2.49
C VAL A 6 -27.29 18.51 2.70
N GLU A 7 -28.10 17.63 2.10
CA GLU A 7 -27.90 16.18 2.17
C GLU A 7 -26.74 15.72 1.28
N THR A 8 -26.57 16.31 0.09
CA THR A 8 -25.42 16.01 -0.78
C THR A 8 -24.09 16.50 -0.19
N GLU A 9 -24.05 17.68 0.43
CA GLU A 9 -22.86 18.17 1.12
C GLU A 9 -22.50 17.32 2.35
N ARG A 10 -23.49 16.92 3.16
CA ARG A 10 -23.27 16.01 4.31
C ARG A 10 -22.82 14.61 3.88
N GLY A 11 -23.43 14.06 2.83
CA GLY A 11 -23.05 12.77 2.25
C GLY A 11 -21.63 12.79 1.68
N GLY A 12 -21.26 13.86 0.99
CA GLY A 12 -19.92 14.07 0.45
C GLY A 12 -18.84 14.19 1.52
N GLN A 13 -19.09 15.00 2.56
CA GLN A 13 -18.16 15.14 3.69
C GLN A 13 -17.97 13.83 4.48
N ASN A 14 -18.97 12.93 4.48
CA ASN A 14 -18.81 11.61 5.08
C ASN A 14 -17.80 10.75 4.30
N LEU A 15 -17.77 10.82 2.97
CA LEU A 15 -16.79 10.12 2.14
C LEU A 15 -15.37 10.67 2.36
N THR A 16 -15.21 11.99 2.43
CA THR A 16 -13.89 12.57 2.74
C THR A 16 -13.42 12.21 4.14
N ARG A 17 -14.35 12.06 5.10
CA ARG A 17 -14.04 11.54 6.45
C ARG A 17 -13.62 10.07 6.42
N GLU A 18 -14.29 9.23 5.62
CA GLU A 18 -13.90 7.84 5.40
C GLU A 18 -12.48 7.75 4.83
N LEU A 19 -12.16 8.55 3.80
CA LEU A 19 -10.82 8.63 3.23
C LEU A 19 -9.79 9.03 4.29
N LEU A 20 -10.07 10.09 5.06
CA LEU A 20 -9.17 10.56 6.10
C LEU A 20 -8.90 9.48 7.15
N LYS A 21 -9.93 8.73 7.58
CA LYS A 21 -9.78 7.61 8.51
C LYS A 21 -8.84 6.53 7.96
N VAL A 22 -8.99 6.17 6.69
CA VAL A 22 -8.13 5.16 6.05
C VAL A 22 -6.68 5.65 5.99
N VAL A 23 -6.41 6.82 5.42
CA VAL A 23 -5.02 7.30 5.21
C VAL A 23 -4.29 7.68 6.50
N THR A 24 -5.03 7.93 7.59
CA THR A 24 -4.43 8.20 8.92
C THR A 24 -4.31 6.96 9.80
N SER A 25 -4.82 5.81 9.36
CA SER A 25 -4.76 4.59 10.17
C SER A 25 -3.31 4.07 10.30
N PRO A 26 -2.93 3.53 11.47
CA PRO A 26 -1.60 2.93 11.66
C PRO A 26 -1.31 1.80 10.67
N ASP A 27 -2.33 0.99 10.35
CA ASP A 27 -2.21 -0.15 9.44
C ASP A 27 -1.92 0.33 8.01
N PHE A 28 -2.64 1.35 7.55
CA PHE A 28 -2.38 1.97 6.25
C PHE A 28 -0.96 2.54 6.18
N ARG A 29 -0.52 3.27 7.21
CA ARG A 29 0.85 3.83 7.25
C ARG A 29 1.90 2.74 7.17
N THR A 30 1.74 1.68 7.96
CA THR A 30 2.67 0.55 8.00
C THR A 30 2.72 -0.14 6.65
N GLY A 31 1.56 -0.49 6.09
CA GLY A 31 1.45 -1.14 4.79
C GLY A 31 2.00 -0.27 3.65
N TYR A 32 1.73 1.03 3.67
CA TYR A 32 2.23 1.98 2.68
C TYR A 32 3.76 2.05 2.71
N ILE A 33 4.37 2.26 3.88
CA ILE A 33 5.83 2.32 4.01
C ILE A 33 6.46 0.99 3.59
N GLN A 34 5.92 -0.15 4.05
CA GLN A 34 6.41 -1.47 3.64
C GLN A 34 6.37 -1.66 2.13
N THR A 35 5.27 -1.26 1.51
CA THR A 35 5.06 -1.39 0.07
C THR A 35 5.99 -0.49 -0.74
N GLN A 36 6.19 0.76 -0.31
CA GLN A 36 7.09 1.71 -0.99
C GLN A 36 8.57 1.34 -0.82
N THR A 37 8.92 0.58 0.22
CA THR A 37 10.30 0.18 0.55
C THR A 37 10.59 -1.29 0.24
N ALA A 38 9.67 -2.00 -0.41
CA ALA A 38 9.77 -3.43 -0.64
C ALA A 38 11.08 -3.83 -1.35
N GLN A 39 11.51 -3.07 -2.36
CA GLN A 39 12.74 -3.34 -3.09
C GLN A 39 13.99 -3.17 -2.20
N ALA A 40 14.11 -2.07 -1.47
CA ALA A 40 15.22 -1.85 -0.54
C ALA A 40 15.26 -2.91 0.58
N ARG A 41 14.08 -3.38 1.02
CA ARG A 41 13.97 -4.49 1.97
C ARG A 41 14.44 -5.81 1.37
N THR A 42 14.08 -6.12 0.13
CA THR A 42 14.60 -7.31 -0.58
C THR A 42 16.11 -7.27 -0.73
N GLU A 43 16.67 -6.13 -1.14
CA GLU A 43 18.14 -5.94 -1.24
C GLU A 43 18.83 -6.17 0.11
N LEU A 44 18.22 -5.70 1.20
CA LEU A 44 18.71 -5.99 2.55
C LEU A 44 18.56 -7.48 2.87
N ASP A 45 17.43 -8.12 2.56
CA ASP A 45 17.14 -9.55 2.80
C ASP A 45 18.10 -10.54 2.14
N GLU A 46 18.70 -10.16 1.02
CA GLU A 46 19.75 -10.94 0.35
C GLU A 46 21.09 -10.96 1.12
N ILE A 47 21.29 -10.04 2.07
CA ILE A 47 22.50 -9.98 2.89
C ILE A 47 22.45 -11.02 4.02
N PRO A 48 23.54 -11.78 4.28
CA PRO A 48 23.55 -12.77 5.35
C PRO A 48 23.26 -12.14 6.73
N LYS A 49 22.48 -12.86 7.56
CA LYS A 49 22.02 -12.35 8.88
C LYS A 49 23.16 -11.93 9.82
N GLY A 50 24.32 -12.61 9.76
CA GLY A 50 25.51 -12.27 10.55
C GLY A 50 25.99 -10.84 10.28
N PHE A 51 26.03 -10.44 9.00
CA PHE A 51 26.46 -9.11 8.58
C PHE A 51 25.48 -8.01 8.98
N LYS A 52 24.16 -8.24 8.91
CA LYS A 52 23.16 -7.27 9.39
C LYS A 52 23.29 -6.99 10.88
N LYS A 53 23.46 -8.06 11.67
CA LYS A 53 23.61 -7.94 13.13
C LYS A 53 24.86 -7.15 13.49
N ALA A 54 25.97 -7.45 12.83
CA ALA A 54 27.23 -6.76 13.03
C ALA A 54 27.25 -5.32 12.50
N ALA A 55 26.59 -5.02 11.37
CA ALA A 55 26.40 -3.66 10.87
C ALA A 55 25.60 -2.80 11.89
N GLY A 56 24.50 -3.33 12.42
CA GLY A 56 23.73 -2.66 13.47
C GLY A 56 24.53 -2.41 14.76
N LEU A 57 25.39 -3.36 15.14
CA LEU A 57 26.32 -3.20 16.27
C LEU A 57 27.36 -2.12 16.00
N LYS A 58 27.99 -2.12 14.82
CA LYS A 58 28.96 -1.10 14.41
C LYS A 58 28.33 0.30 14.36
N ALA A 59 27.14 0.43 13.79
CA ALA A 59 26.38 1.69 13.77
C ALA A 59 26.09 2.21 15.19
N THR A 60 25.75 1.31 16.12
CA THR A 60 25.53 1.66 17.54
C THR A 60 26.83 2.16 18.18
N VAL A 61 27.95 1.47 17.98
CA VAL A 61 29.26 1.87 18.52
C VAL A 61 29.71 3.23 17.95
N VAL A 62 29.53 3.46 16.65
CA VAL A 62 29.87 4.74 16.01
C VAL A 62 28.98 5.88 16.54
N LYS A 63 27.68 5.62 16.73
CA LYS A 63 26.74 6.61 17.28
C LYS A 63 27.08 7.00 18.72
N GLU A 64 27.40 6.02 19.56
CA GLU A 64 27.84 6.25 20.95
C GLU A 64 29.16 7.03 20.99
N ARG A 65 30.12 6.68 20.10
CA ARG A 65 31.37 7.41 19.94
C ARG A 65 31.15 8.88 19.55
N LEU A 66 30.29 9.15 18.57
CA LEU A 66 29.94 10.51 18.13
C LEU A 66 29.19 11.30 19.22
N ALA A 67 28.33 10.64 20.01
CA ALA A 67 27.64 11.26 21.12
C ALA A 67 28.60 11.66 22.24
N ALA A 68 29.60 10.81 22.54
CA ALA A 68 30.63 11.10 23.51
C ALA A 68 31.58 12.23 23.05
N GLU A 69 31.97 12.25 21.76
CA GLU A 69 32.74 13.34 21.17
C GLU A 69 31.99 14.68 21.25
N LYS A 70 30.66 14.70 21.00
CA LYS A 70 29.81 15.89 21.17
C LYS A 70 29.69 16.36 22.61
N MET A 71 29.83 15.46 23.57
CA MET A 71 29.83 15.78 25.01
C MET A 71 31.22 16.17 25.54
N GLY A 72 32.23 16.23 24.68
CA GLY A 72 33.61 16.56 25.07
C GLY A 72 34.28 15.49 25.94
N LYS A 73 33.74 14.26 25.95
CA LYS A 73 34.31 13.14 26.70
C LYS A 73 35.58 12.61 26.00
N PRO A 74 36.63 12.25 26.75
CA PRO A 74 37.79 11.56 26.19
C PRO A 74 37.39 10.27 25.46
N LEU A 75 38.07 9.93 24.36
CA LEU A 75 37.81 8.74 23.54
C LEU A 75 37.77 7.44 24.38
N GLU A 76 38.57 7.36 25.43
CA GLU A 76 38.63 6.23 26.36
C GLU A 76 37.34 6.08 27.19
N GLU A 77 36.67 7.18 27.53
CA GLU A 77 35.36 7.18 28.19
C GLU A 77 34.22 6.85 27.22
N ALA A 78 34.31 7.31 25.95
CA ALA A 78 33.38 6.91 24.89
C ALA A 78 33.40 5.40 24.62
N VAL A 79 34.62 4.82 24.59
CA VAL A 79 34.84 3.37 24.48
C VAL A 79 34.34 2.64 25.73
N LYS A 80 34.43 3.27 26.91
CA LYS A 80 33.89 2.74 28.18
C LYS A 80 32.35 2.75 28.23
N ASP A 81 31.69 3.72 27.59
CA ASP A 81 30.23 3.75 27.47
C ASP A 81 29.72 2.73 26.43
N ALA A 82 30.43 2.52 25.32
CA ALA A 82 30.23 1.34 24.46
C ALA A 82 30.49 0.01 25.21
N ARG A 83 31.39 0.04 26.21
CA ARG A 83 31.62 -1.06 27.17
C ARG A 83 30.49 -1.19 28.21
N ASN A 84 29.66 -0.19 28.44
CA ASN A 84 28.45 -0.33 29.25
C ASN A 84 27.31 -0.95 28.43
N PHE A 85 27.25 -0.71 27.12
CA PHE A 85 26.44 -1.51 26.20
C PHE A 85 26.89 -2.99 26.18
N ARG A 86 28.20 -3.24 26.32
CA ARG A 86 28.80 -4.58 26.57
C ARG A 86 28.29 -5.25 27.86
N ILE A 87 28.03 -4.48 28.91
CA ILE A 87 27.44 -4.99 30.18
C ILE A 87 25.95 -5.31 29.99
N MET A 88 25.23 -4.53 29.19
CA MET A 88 23.81 -4.80 28.88
C MET A 88 23.63 -6.09 28.06
N MET A 89 24.60 -6.44 27.21
CA MET A 89 24.66 -7.75 26.52
C MET A 89 25.07 -8.90 27.46
N ASP A 90 25.89 -8.64 28.48
CA ASP A 90 26.20 -9.60 29.56
C ASP A 90 24.95 -9.93 30.40
N GLU A 91 24.02 -8.99 30.61
CA GLU A 91 22.77 -9.27 31.32
C GLU A 91 21.81 -10.18 30.52
N VAL A 92 21.88 -10.14 29.19
CA VAL A 92 21.04 -10.96 28.28
C VAL A 92 21.52 -12.42 28.20
N SER A 93 22.78 -12.70 28.58
CA SER A 93 23.31 -14.08 28.62
C SER A 93 24.16 -14.30 29.86
N ARG A 94 23.52 -14.74 30.95
CA ARG A 94 24.21 -15.22 32.17
C ARG A 94 25.01 -16.51 31.96
N GLU A 95 24.93 -17.12 30.78
CA GLU A 95 25.70 -18.32 30.44
C GLU A 95 27.15 -17.94 30.16
N GLN A 96 28.07 -18.59 30.89
CA GLN A 96 29.50 -18.50 30.63
C GLN A 96 29.96 -19.66 29.76
N VAL A 97 30.96 -19.39 28.91
CA VAL A 97 31.57 -20.34 28.00
C VAL A 97 33.08 -20.22 28.14
N ASP A 98 33.75 -21.36 28.17
CA ASP A 98 35.20 -21.44 28.15
C ASP A 98 35.71 -21.14 26.73
N GLN A 99 36.59 -20.15 26.60
CA GLN A 99 37.31 -19.86 25.36
C GLN A 99 38.80 -20.12 25.59
N THR A 100 39.38 -21.03 24.82
CA THR A 100 40.81 -21.32 24.84
C THR A 100 41.50 -20.48 23.77
N SER A 101 42.46 -19.64 24.17
CA SER A 101 43.30 -18.87 23.24
C SER A 101 44.33 -19.78 22.54
N PRO A 102 44.93 -19.32 21.42
CA PRO A 102 45.95 -20.08 20.67
C PRO A 102 47.18 -20.48 21.50
N ASP A 103 47.44 -19.79 22.61
CA ASP A 103 48.53 -20.08 23.56
C ASP A 103 48.16 -21.12 24.64
N GLY A 104 46.94 -21.69 24.58
CA GLY A 104 46.46 -22.72 25.50
C GLY A 104 45.79 -22.20 26.77
N THR A 105 45.64 -20.88 26.93
CA THR A 105 44.99 -20.29 28.10
C THR A 105 43.47 -20.35 27.98
N THR A 106 42.76 -20.91 28.95
CA THR A 106 41.28 -20.93 28.96
C THR A 106 40.75 -19.78 29.83
N LEU A 107 39.88 -18.95 29.26
CA LEU A 107 39.19 -17.88 29.97
C LEU A 107 37.67 -18.10 29.90
N GLN A 108 37.00 -17.93 31.04
CA GLN A 108 35.54 -17.86 31.07
C GLN A 108 35.08 -16.50 30.55
N LYS A 109 34.35 -16.52 29.45
CA LYS A 109 33.68 -15.35 28.89
C LYS A 109 32.17 -15.57 28.91
N SER A 110 31.39 -14.50 28.94
CA SER A 110 29.96 -14.62 28.69
C SER A 110 29.73 -15.09 27.26
N ARG A 111 28.70 -15.92 27.05
CA ARG A 111 28.33 -16.40 25.72
C ARG A 111 27.96 -15.26 24.78
N GLY A 112 27.38 -14.19 25.33
CA GLY A 112 27.11 -12.95 24.61
C GLY A 112 28.37 -12.29 24.04
N LEU A 113 29.47 -12.27 24.81
CA LEU A 113 30.75 -11.69 24.38
C LEU A 113 31.43 -12.53 23.29
N VAL A 114 31.43 -13.86 23.44
CA VAL A 114 32.01 -14.77 22.43
C VAL A 114 31.30 -14.63 21.09
N LEU A 115 29.96 -14.62 21.09
CA LEU A 115 29.17 -14.47 19.87
C LEU A 115 29.38 -13.09 19.23
N PHE A 116 29.64 -12.05 20.03
CA PHE A 116 29.95 -10.71 19.55
C PHE A 116 31.32 -10.65 18.87
N GLU A 117 32.38 -11.16 19.52
CA GLU A 117 33.72 -11.22 18.95
C GLU A 117 33.75 -12.01 17.64
N GLN A 118 33.08 -13.17 17.59
CA GLN A 118 32.93 -13.96 16.36
C GLN A 118 32.20 -13.19 15.25
N SER A 119 31.15 -12.44 15.60
CA SER A 119 30.42 -11.62 14.63
C SER A 119 31.27 -10.45 14.11
N LEU A 120 32.15 -9.88 14.93
CA LEU A 120 33.09 -8.85 14.51
C LEU A 120 34.17 -9.41 13.59
N GLU A 121 34.78 -10.55 13.93
CA GLU A 121 35.77 -11.22 13.07
C GLU A 121 35.17 -11.59 11.70
N GLU A 122 33.96 -12.14 11.68
CA GLU A 122 33.24 -12.47 10.44
C GLU A 122 33.05 -11.23 9.56
N VAL A 123 32.80 -10.06 10.16
CA VAL A 123 32.59 -8.80 9.44
C VAL A 123 33.87 -8.09 9.04
N GLU A 124 34.92 -8.14 9.85
CA GLU A 124 36.24 -7.65 9.48
C GLU A 124 36.86 -8.48 8.36
N SER A 125 36.47 -9.75 8.24
CA SER A 125 36.90 -10.63 7.16
C SER A 125 36.28 -10.32 5.79
N ASP A 126 35.16 -9.58 5.73
CA ASP A 126 34.50 -9.15 4.49
C ASP A 126 33.98 -7.68 4.56
N PRO A 127 34.89 -6.71 4.40
CA PRO A 127 34.56 -5.29 4.45
C PRO A 127 33.66 -4.82 3.29
N GLN A 128 33.61 -5.56 2.18
CA GLN A 128 32.76 -5.21 1.04
C GLN A 128 31.29 -5.52 1.35
N THR A 129 31.01 -6.68 1.94
CA THR A 129 29.64 -7.04 2.37
C THR A 129 29.16 -6.12 3.48
N LEU A 130 30.03 -5.73 4.42
CA LEU A 130 29.71 -4.72 5.44
C LEU A 130 29.30 -3.38 4.81
N LYS A 131 30.11 -2.86 3.88
CA LYS A 131 29.81 -1.59 3.20
C LYS A 131 28.47 -1.67 2.45
N ARG A 132 28.21 -2.77 1.74
CA ARG A 132 26.93 -3.01 1.07
C ARG A 132 25.75 -3.04 2.05
N THR A 133 25.97 -3.59 3.25
CA THR A 133 24.96 -3.61 4.32
C THR A 133 24.64 -2.20 4.82
N GLU A 134 25.67 -1.40 5.13
CA GLU A 134 25.53 -0.01 5.57
C GLU A 134 24.84 0.86 4.50
N GLU A 135 25.18 0.65 3.22
CA GLU A 135 24.55 1.32 2.08
C GLU A 135 23.07 0.93 1.93
N ALA A 136 22.75 -0.37 2.04
CA ALA A 136 21.38 -0.88 1.97
C ALA A 136 20.51 -0.38 3.13
N GLU A 137 21.03 -0.36 4.37
CA GLU A 137 20.32 0.21 5.53
C GLU A 137 20.08 1.70 5.40
N THR A 138 21.09 2.45 4.91
CA THR A 138 20.96 3.89 4.67
C THR A 138 19.91 4.18 3.60
N LYS A 139 19.94 3.41 2.50
CA LYS A 139 18.94 3.49 1.43
C LYS A 139 17.54 3.20 1.94
N LEU A 140 17.36 2.10 2.68
CA LEU A 140 16.08 1.72 3.27
C LEU A 140 15.53 2.84 4.15
N LYS A 141 16.34 3.39 5.06
CA LYS A 141 15.92 4.48 5.96
C LYS A 141 15.55 5.76 5.20
N ALA A 142 16.29 6.09 4.13
CA ALA A 142 15.96 7.23 3.28
C ALA A 142 14.62 7.03 2.56
N GLU A 143 14.36 5.82 2.04
CA GLU A 143 13.09 5.49 1.40
C GLU A 143 11.92 5.46 2.38
N GLU A 144 12.11 4.94 3.61
CA GLU A 144 11.09 4.98 4.67
C GLU A 144 10.73 6.43 5.05
N THR A 145 11.74 7.29 5.16
CA THR A 145 11.55 8.72 5.45
C THR A 145 10.77 9.39 4.33
N ARG A 146 11.18 9.18 3.06
CA ARG A 146 10.49 9.70 1.88
C ARG A 146 9.03 9.23 1.82
N ALA A 147 8.77 7.94 1.99
CA ALA A 147 7.41 7.39 1.99
C ALA A 147 6.55 7.97 3.14
N GLY A 148 7.14 8.18 4.31
CA GLY A 148 6.49 8.83 5.45
C GLY A 148 6.11 10.29 5.18
N GLU A 149 7.01 11.05 4.53
CA GLU A 149 6.76 12.44 4.12
C GLU A 149 5.68 12.52 3.03
N GLU A 150 5.72 11.63 2.03
CA GLU A 150 4.69 11.53 0.98
C GLU A 150 3.31 11.26 1.57
N LEU A 151 3.20 10.29 2.48
CA LEU A 151 1.93 10.01 3.17
C LEU A 151 1.46 11.20 4.01
N THR A 152 2.38 11.90 4.68
CA THR A 152 2.04 13.10 5.47
C THR A 152 1.44 14.19 4.58
N LYS A 153 2.02 14.42 3.39
CA LYS A 153 1.47 15.36 2.40
C LYS A 153 0.07 14.96 1.96
N VAL A 154 -0.19 13.68 1.69
CA VAL A 154 -1.54 13.21 1.33
C VAL A 154 -2.54 13.43 2.47
N ILE A 155 -2.16 13.16 3.71
CA ILE A 155 -3.02 13.40 4.88
C ILE A 155 -3.36 14.90 4.99
N GLU A 156 -2.38 15.78 4.77
CA GLU A 156 -2.57 17.23 4.77
C GLU A 156 -3.44 17.72 3.61
N GLU A 157 -3.28 17.16 2.41
CA GLU A 157 -4.15 17.41 1.26
C GLU A 157 -5.61 17.03 1.58
N VAL A 158 -5.86 15.84 2.13
CA VAL A 158 -7.22 15.41 2.49
C VAL A 158 -7.83 16.32 3.57
N ARG A 159 -7.04 16.74 4.57
CA ARG A 159 -7.51 17.65 5.63
C ARG A 159 -7.83 19.04 5.10
N SER A 160 -6.94 19.62 4.31
CA SER A 160 -7.13 20.97 3.74
C SER A 160 -8.26 21.02 2.72
N ARG A 161 -8.53 19.90 2.04
CA ARG A 161 -9.57 19.76 1.02
C ARG A 161 -10.80 19.03 1.52
N PHE A 162 -11.05 19.03 2.83
CA PHE A 162 -12.10 18.23 3.44
C PHE A 162 -13.50 18.48 2.83
N ALA A 163 -13.78 19.73 2.47
CA ALA A 163 -15.02 20.18 1.82
C ALA A 163 -14.83 20.51 0.31
N ASP A 164 -13.74 20.06 -0.30
CA ASP A 164 -13.50 20.29 -1.73
C ASP A 164 -14.51 19.52 -2.58
N LYS A 165 -15.24 20.26 -3.43
CA LYS A 165 -16.27 19.73 -4.31
C LYS A 165 -15.72 18.75 -5.34
N LEU A 166 -14.49 18.95 -5.82
CA LEU A 166 -13.87 18.05 -6.81
C LEU A 166 -13.52 16.70 -6.18
N LEU A 167 -12.97 16.71 -4.96
CA LEU A 167 -12.67 15.49 -4.20
C LEU A 167 -13.97 14.74 -3.87
N ILE A 168 -14.98 15.45 -3.40
CA ILE A 168 -16.29 14.86 -3.07
C ILE A 168 -16.93 14.25 -4.32
N ALA A 169 -16.94 14.97 -5.45
CA ALA A 169 -17.48 14.46 -6.70
C ALA A 169 -16.73 13.21 -7.17
N ALA A 170 -15.39 13.23 -7.12
CA ALA A 170 -14.57 12.07 -7.44
C ALA A 170 -14.92 10.88 -6.55
N LEU A 171 -15.00 11.04 -5.22
CA LEU A 171 -15.39 9.96 -4.30
C LEU A 171 -16.80 9.43 -4.59
N ALA A 172 -17.74 10.30 -4.98
CA ALA A 172 -19.12 9.93 -5.30
C ALA A 172 -19.28 9.18 -6.64
N SER A 173 -18.33 9.33 -7.57
CA SER A 173 -18.26 8.55 -8.81
C SER A 173 -17.92 7.08 -8.59
N TRP A 174 -17.44 6.72 -7.39
CA TRP A 174 -17.15 5.34 -7.02
C TRP A 174 -18.30 4.71 -6.25
N GLY A 175 -18.60 3.46 -6.60
CA GLY A 175 -19.59 2.65 -5.92
C GLY A 175 -19.01 2.03 -4.65
N LYS A 176 -19.52 0.84 -4.32
CA LYS A 176 -19.06 0.08 -3.15
C LYS A 176 -18.26 -1.14 -3.59
N ALA A 177 -17.26 -1.53 -2.80
CA ALA A 177 -16.48 -2.77 -2.97
C ALA A 177 -16.12 -3.37 -1.60
N PRO A 178 -15.78 -4.66 -1.53
CA PRO A 178 -15.04 -5.20 -0.40
C PRO A 178 -13.69 -4.48 -0.22
N ASN A 179 -13.15 -4.46 1.00
CA ASN A 179 -11.80 -3.92 1.22
C ASN A 179 -10.72 -4.89 0.69
N SER A 180 -9.44 -4.53 0.84
CA SER A 180 -8.33 -5.35 0.36
C SER A 180 -8.22 -6.73 1.04
N ALA A 181 -8.79 -6.89 2.24
CA ALA A 181 -8.93 -8.17 2.95
C ALA A 181 -10.18 -8.98 2.53
N GLY A 182 -11.05 -8.43 1.68
CA GLY A 182 -12.28 -9.08 1.22
C GLY A 182 -13.49 -8.88 2.14
N GLU A 183 -13.39 -8.03 3.16
CA GLU A 183 -14.48 -7.73 4.09
C GLU A 183 -15.52 -6.81 3.43
N LYS A 184 -16.79 -6.98 3.78
CA LYS A 184 -17.92 -6.18 3.24
C LYS A 184 -18.40 -5.10 4.21
N GLY A 185 -17.62 -4.76 5.24
CA GLY A 185 -17.95 -3.73 6.23
C GLY A 185 -19.20 -4.05 7.06
N GLU A 186 -19.63 -3.08 7.87
CA GLU A 186 -20.83 -3.21 8.70
C GLU A 186 -22.07 -3.49 7.84
N LYS A 187 -22.87 -4.49 8.25
CA LYS A 187 -24.10 -4.94 7.56
C LYS A 187 -23.89 -5.40 6.11
N GLY A 188 -22.65 -5.63 5.68
CA GLY A 188 -22.34 -6.11 4.33
C GLY A 188 -22.47 -5.06 3.22
N GLY A 189 -22.53 -3.77 3.56
CA GLY A 189 -22.75 -2.66 2.61
C GLY A 189 -21.56 -2.26 1.73
N GLY A 190 -20.36 -2.77 2.04
CA GLY A 190 -19.12 -2.45 1.34
C GLY A 190 -18.54 -1.08 1.69
N PHE A 191 -17.29 -0.86 1.27
CA PHE A 191 -16.52 0.38 1.43
C PHE A 191 -16.54 1.19 0.14
N ASN A 192 -16.20 2.48 0.17
CA ASN A 192 -16.09 3.25 -1.07
C ASN A 192 -14.98 2.67 -1.99
N SER A 193 -15.35 2.23 -3.20
CA SER A 193 -14.42 1.56 -4.13
C SER A 193 -13.23 2.43 -4.52
N GLY A 194 -13.38 3.75 -4.57
CA GLY A 194 -12.30 4.67 -4.93
C GLY A 194 -11.24 4.73 -3.84
N ILE A 195 -11.66 4.75 -2.57
CA ILE A 195 -10.74 4.67 -1.42
C ILE A 195 -9.97 3.34 -1.45
N ILE A 196 -10.68 2.22 -1.67
CA ILE A 196 -10.06 0.90 -1.70
C ILE A 196 -9.08 0.77 -2.88
N HIS A 197 -9.56 1.03 -4.09
CA HIS A 197 -8.76 0.83 -5.28
C HIS A 197 -7.60 1.81 -5.32
N TYR A 198 -7.83 3.11 -5.12
CA TYR A 198 -6.76 4.09 -5.29
C TYR A 198 -5.83 4.18 -4.07
N PHE A 199 -6.36 4.23 -2.85
CA PHE A 199 -5.53 4.44 -1.67
C PHE A 199 -5.11 3.11 -1.03
N GLU A 200 -6.06 2.27 -0.63
CA GLU A 200 -5.77 1.07 0.16
C GLU A 200 -4.88 0.07 -0.56
N TYR A 201 -5.11 -0.17 -1.85
CA TYR A 201 -4.28 -1.09 -2.63
C TYR A 201 -2.82 -0.63 -2.79
N ARG A 202 -2.54 0.67 -2.65
CA ARG A 202 -1.15 1.18 -2.63
C ARG A 202 -0.44 0.94 -1.29
N ALA A 203 -1.21 0.64 -0.25
CA ALA A 203 -0.70 0.21 1.05
C ALA A 203 -0.70 -1.33 1.21
N ASN A 204 -1.23 -2.08 0.25
CA ASN A 204 -1.32 -3.53 0.30
C ASN A 204 -0.27 -4.18 -0.64
N PRO A 205 0.70 -4.95 -0.12
CA PRO A 205 1.76 -5.55 -0.94
C PRO A 205 1.26 -6.45 -2.08
N GLU A 206 0.17 -7.20 -1.87
CA GLU A 206 -0.40 -8.11 -2.86
C GLU A 206 -1.14 -7.38 -3.99
N LYS A 207 -1.59 -6.15 -3.73
CA LYS A 207 -2.37 -5.36 -4.69
C LYS A 207 -1.57 -4.21 -5.31
N ASN A 208 -0.49 -3.76 -4.66
CA ASN A 208 0.27 -2.60 -5.13
C ASN A 208 0.97 -2.81 -6.47
N GLY A 209 1.20 -4.06 -6.89
CA GLY A 209 1.70 -4.37 -8.23
C GLY A 209 0.87 -3.73 -9.36
N ARG A 210 -0.41 -3.41 -9.09
CA ARG A 210 -1.30 -2.66 -9.99
C ARG A 210 -0.84 -1.23 -10.30
N TYR A 211 0.03 -0.67 -9.46
CA TYR A 211 0.47 0.73 -9.51
C TYR A 211 1.96 0.90 -9.81
N LYS A 212 2.62 -0.16 -10.28
CA LYS A 212 4.09 -0.26 -10.39
C LYS A 212 4.79 0.83 -11.23
N ASN A 213 4.06 1.67 -11.97
CA ASN A 213 4.61 2.79 -12.75
C ASN A 213 3.79 4.09 -12.64
N GLN A 214 2.95 4.22 -11.61
CA GLN A 214 2.14 5.43 -11.43
C GLN A 214 2.84 6.43 -10.51
N SER A 215 2.58 7.71 -10.73
CA SER A 215 3.03 8.80 -9.84
C SER A 215 2.65 8.51 -8.38
N PRO A 216 3.40 9.07 -7.40
CA PRO A 216 3.06 8.95 -6.00
C PRO A 216 1.59 9.27 -5.73
N MET A 217 1.02 8.58 -4.73
CA MET A 217 -0.36 8.77 -4.32
C MET A 217 -0.60 10.24 -3.96
N SER A 218 -1.65 10.85 -4.51
CA SER A 218 -2.05 12.24 -4.23
C SER A 218 -3.57 12.40 -4.42
N VAL A 219 -4.14 13.45 -3.82
CA VAL A 219 -5.56 13.76 -3.99
C VAL A 219 -5.87 14.22 -5.42
N ASP A 220 -5.01 15.04 -6.02
CA ASP A 220 -5.16 15.44 -7.42
C ASP A 220 -5.01 14.27 -8.38
N GLY A 221 -4.07 13.36 -8.09
CA GLY A 221 -3.94 12.11 -8.83
C GLY A 221 -5.19 11.26 -8.77
N PHE A 222 -5.87 11.19 -7.62
CA PHE A 222 -7.14 10.48 -7.48
C PHE A 222 -8.27 11.13 -8.29
N ILE A 223 -8.38 12.46 -8.23
CA ILE A 223 -9.39 13.22 -8.98
C ILE A 223 -9.19 13.02 -10.49
N GLY A 224 -7.98 13.24 -10.99
CA GLY A 224 -7.66 13.07 -12.41
C GLY A 224 -7.81 11.62 -12.89
N TYR A 225 -7.44 10.65 -12.04
CA TYR A 225 -7.67 9.23 -12.33
C TYR A 225 -9.17 8.93 -12.45
N THR A 226 -9.98 9.43 -11.53
CA THR A 226 -11.44 9.22 -11.53
C THR A 226 -12.12 9.89 -12.72
N ASP A 227 -11.78 11.15 -13.04
CA ASP A 227 -12.31 11.88 -14.20
C ASP A 227 -12.05 11.12 -15.51
N ARG A 228 -10.83 10.62 -15.70
CA ARG A 228 -10.49 9.79 -16.87
C ARG A 228 -11.38 8.55 -16.98
N LEU A 229 -11.54 7.81 -15.88
CA LEU A 229 -12.35 6.58 -15.88
C LEU A 229 -13.83 6.89 -16.14
N MET A 230 -14.36 7.97 -15.58
CA MET A 230 -15.75 8.37 -15.79
C MET A 230 -16.00 8.77 -17.24
N ARG A 231 -15.08 9.49 -17.89
CA ARG A 231 -15.20 9.80 -19.33
C ARG A 231 -15.27 8.55 -20.20
N GLN A 232 -14.51 7.51 -19.84
CA GLN A 232 -14.56 6.21 -20.53
C GLN A 232 -15.88 5.48 -20.29
N ILE A 233 -16.45 5.56 -19.08
CA ILE A 233 -17.78 5.00 -18.77
C ILE A 233 -18.89 5.75 -19.51
N GLU A 234 -18.80 7.08 -19.61
CA GLU A 234 -19.77 7.93 -20.29
C GLU A 234 -19.69 7.81 -21.82
N ASN A 235 -18.51 7.46 -22.36
CA ASN A 235 -18.29 7.23 -23.79
C ASN A 235 -17.61 5.86 -24.04
N PRO A 236 -18.32 4.74 -23.85
CA PRO A 236 -17.74 3.39 -23.91
C PRO A 236 -17.40 2.91 -25.33
N THR A 237 -17.62 3.74 -26.35
CA THR A 237 -17.31 3.47 -27.77
C THR A 237 -16.20 4.39 -28.30
N GLY A 238 -15.50 5.13 -27.41
CA GLY A 238 -14.39 6.01 -27.79
C GLY A 238 -13.15 5.28 -28.30
N ASP A 239 -12.28 6.01 -29.00
CA ASP A 239 -11.07 5.48 -29.64
C ASP A 239 -10.07 4.83 -28.67
N ASP A 240 -10.11 5.19 -27.39
CA ASP A 240 -9.24 4.63 -26.35
C ASP A 240 -9.82 3.37 -25.70
N ILE A 241 -10.94 2.85 -26.20
CA ILE A 241 -11.60 1.63 -25.74
C ILE A 241 -11.31 0.48 -26.69
N LEU A 242 -10.77 -0.61 -26.16
CA LEU A 242 -10.54 -1.84 -26.91
C LEU A 242 -11.85 -2.62 -27.06
N GLY A 243 -12.59 -2.76 -25.95
CA GLY A 243 -13.89 -3.41 -25.96
C GLY A 243 -14.75 -3.01 -24.78
N ALA A 244 -16.06 -2.96 -25.01
CA ALA A 244 -17.05 -2.71 -23.96
C ALA A 244 -18.25 -3.64 -24.12
N ARG A 245 -18.86 -4.00 -22.99
CA ARG A 245 -20.04 -4.87 -22.90
C ARG A 245 -20.96 -4.35 -21.81
N TYR A 246 -22.24 -4.24 -22.13
CA TYR A 246 -23.24 -3.64 -21.25
C TYR A 246 -24.32 -4.65 -20.93
N LEU A 247 -24.56 -4.86 -19.65
CA LEU A 247 -25.55 -5.81 -19.15
C LEU A 247 -26.61 -5.08 -18.34
N LYS A 248 -27.84 -5.58 -18.42
CA LYS A 248 -28.98 -5.08 -17.65
C LYS A 248 -29.79 -6.25 -17.12
N ASP A 249 -30.30 -6.11 -15.90
CA ASP A 249 -31.26 -7.06 -15.32
C ASP A 249 -32.72 -6.56 -15.41
N SER A 250 -33.66 -7.44 -15.08
CA SER A 250 -35.09 -7.12 -15.10
C SER A 250 -35.52 -6.10 -14.05
N ASP A 251 -34.74 -5.93 -12.98
CA ASP A 251 -34.97 -4.96 -11.90
C ASP A 251 -34.43 -3.55 -12.22
N GLY A 252 -33.76 -3.39 -13.37
CA GLY A 252 -33.22 -2.12 -13.84
C GLY A 252 -31.81 -1.79 -13.32
N GLN A 253 -31.09 -2.76 -12.74
CA GLN A 253 -29.67 -2.60 -12.46
C GLN A 253 -28.86 -2.79 -13.74
N GLU A 254 -27.75 -2.07 -13.84
CA GLU A 254 -26.91 -2.06 -15.05
C GLU A 254 -25.45 -2.28 -14.69
N ARG A 255 -24.72 -2.94 -15.58
CA ARG A 255 -23.30 -3.20 -15.47
C ARG A 255 -22.60 -2.93 -16.79
N LEU A 256 -21.54 -2.13 -16.73
CA LEU A 256 -20.64 -1.92 -17.85
C LEU A 256 -19.31 -2.59 -17.55
N PHE A 257 -18.85 -3.45 -18.46
CA PHE A 257 -17.47 -3.91 -18.50
C PHE A 257 -16.77 -3.22 -19.67
N LEU A 258 -15.60 -2.66 -19.43
CA LEU A 258 -14.85 -1.91 -20.43
C LEU A 258 -13.35 -2.21 -20.28
N VAL A 259 -12.68 -2.50 -21.39
CA VAL A 259 -11.21 -2.62 -21.43
C VAL A 259 -10.68 -1.48 -22.28
N ASN A 260 -9.82 -0.65 -21.69
CA ASN A 260 -9.21 0.49 -22.39
C ASN A 260 -7.85 0.14 -23.01
N SER A 261 -7.31 1.05 -23.82
CA SER A 261 -6.01 0.94 -24.49
C SER A 261 -4.81 0.85 -23.53
N ARG A 262 -5.01 1.14 -22.24
CA ARG A 262 -4.01 0.91 -21.18
C ARG A 262 -4.12 -0.48 -20.56
N HIS A 263 -4.92 -1.37 -21.15
CA HIS A 263 -5.20 -2.71 -20.64
C HIS A 263 -5.80 -2.67 -19.23
N GLU A 264 -6.64 -1.68 -18.92
CA GLU A 264 -7.40 -1.65 -17.67
C GLU A 264 -8.82 -2.14 -17.94
N LEU A 265 -9.24 -3.20 -17.25
CA LEU A 265 -10.65 -3.58 -17.14
C LEU A 265 -11.30 -2.70 -16.09
N ILE A 266 -12.26 -1.90 -16.51
CA ILE A 266 -13.08 -1.00 -15.72
C ILE A 266 -14.47 -1.62 -15.63
N ILE A 267 -14.99 -1.73 -14.42
CA ILE A 267 -16.34 -2.23 -14.16
C ILE A 267 -17.16 -1.10 -13.54
N GLY A 268 -18.17 -0.67 -14.29
CA GLY A 268 -19.22 0.23 -13.85
C GLY A 268 -20.44 -0.55 -13.36
N PHE A 269 -21.13 -0.03 -12.34
CA PHE A 269 -22.39 -0.59 -11.87
C PHE A 269 -23.36 0.53 -11.48
N LYS A 270 -24.63 0.35 -11.81
CA LYS A 270 -25.72 1.26 -11.47
C LYS A 270 -26.81 0.45 -10.78
N ARG A 271 -27.16 0.83 -9.56
CA ARG A 271 -28.35 0.29 -8.89
C ARG A 271 -29.61 0.89 -9.50
N LYS A 272 -30.75 0.22 -9.30
CA LYS A 272 -32.06 0.67 -9.83
C LYS A 272 -32.47 2.08 -9.35
N ASP A 273 -31.98 2.49 -8.19
CA ASP A 273 -32.23 3.79 -7.54
C ASP A 273 -31.11 4.82 -7.79
N GLU A 274 -30.14 4.51 -8.65
CA GLU A 274 -29.06 5.42 -9.02
C GLU A 274 -29.24 5.94 -10.45
N ASP A 275 -28.97 7.24 -10.63
CA ASP A 275 -29.11 7.90 -11.94
C ASP A 275 -27.96 7.58 -12.90
N LYS A 276 -26.79 7.19 -12.38
CA LYS A 276 -25.55 7.04 -13.14
C LYS A 276 -24.77 5.82 -12.72
N LEU A 277 -24.09 5.20 -13.69
CA LEU A 277 -23.06 4.19 -13.43
C LEU A 277 -21.97 4.77 -12.52
N LYS A 278 -21.57 3.97 -11.53
CA LYS A 278 -20.44 4.25 -10.67
C LYS A 278 -19.33 3.22 -10.89
N ILE A 279 -18.08 3.64 -10.72
CA ILE A 279 -16.93 2.75 -10.82
C ILE A 279 -16.91 1.85 -9.59
N VAL A 280 -16.98 0.53 -9.78
CA VAL A 280 -16.91 -0.43 -8.66
C VAL A 280 -15.61 -1.20 -8.61
N THR A 281 -14.90 -1.35 -9.74
CA THR A 281 -13.65 -2.10 -9.81
C THR A 281 -12.80 -1.64 -11.00
N VAL A 282 -11.48 -1.59 -10.80
CA VAL A 282 -10.48 -1.49 -11.88
C VAL A 282 -9.41 -2.56 -11.72
N VAL A 283 -9.11 -3.27 -12.80
CA VAL A 283 -8.09 -4.34 -12.86
C VAL A 283 -7.14 -4.07 -14.03
N PRO A 284 -5.85 -3.80 -13.78
CA PRO A 284 -4.87 -3.59 -14.86
C PRO A 284 -4.40 -4.90 -15.50
N GLY A 285 -3.77 -4.80 -16.67
CA GLY A 285 -3.21 -5.93 -17.41
C GLY A 285 -4.27 -6.87 -17.98
N GLN A 286 -5.39 -6.33 -18.44
CA GLN A 286 -6.52 -7.08 -19.00
C GLN A 286 -6.67 -6.79 -20.50
N ASP A 287 -7.27 -7.74 -21.21
CA ASP A 287 -7.50 -7.71 -22.65
C ASP A 287 -8.97 -8.01 -22.98
N GLU A 288 -9.32 -8.02 -24.27
CA GLU A 288 -10.68 -8.35 -24.72
C GLU A 288 -11.10 -9.78 -24.34
N ASN A 289 -10.16 -10.74 -24.29
CA ASN A 289 -10.47 -12.10 -23.82
C ASN A 289 -10.91 -12.11 -22.36
N SER A 290 -10.25 -11.29 -21.52
CA SER A 290 -10.60 -11.10 -20.12
C SER A 290 -11.99 -10.48 -19.97
N LEU A 291 -12.34 -9.53 -20.84
CA LEU A 291 -13.67 -8.94 -20.93
C LEU A 291 -14.74 -10.01 -21.25
N GLU A 292 -14.54 -10.80 -22.31
CA GLU A 292 -15.49 -11.85 -22.69
C GLU A 292 -15.70 -12.87 -21.58
N LYS A 293 -14.61 -13.29 -20.92
CA LYS A 293 -14.70 -14.22 -19.79
C LYS A 293 -15.54 -13.63 -18.65
N ARG A 294 -15.31 -12.36 -18.30
CA ARG A 294 -16.06 -11.68 -17.23
C ARG A 294 -17.54 -11.58 -17.52
N VAL A 295 -17.90 -11.29 -18.76
CA VAL A 295 -19.31 -11.23 -19.19
C VAL A 295 -19.95 -12.61 -19.14
N LYS A 296 -19.27 -13.66 -19.64
CA LYS A 296 -19.74 -15.04 -19.55
C LYS A 296 -19.95 -15.49 -18.10
N ASP A 297 -18.99 -15.19 -17.21
CA ASP A 297 -19.10 -15.49 -15.79
C ASP A 297 -20.28 -14.74 -15.15
N GLU A 298 -20.52 -13.48 -15.54
CA GLU A 298 -21.62 -12.66 -15.03
C GLU A 298 -22.98 -13.24 -15.39
N MET A 299 -23.14 -13.71 -16.64
CA MET A 299 -24.39 -14.27 -17.16
C MET A 299 -24.61 -15.75 -16.78
N ALA A 300 -23.64 -16.39 -16.13
CA ALA A 300 -23.73 -17.80 -15.77
C ALA A 300 -24.83 -18.07 -14.73
N PRO A 301 -25.66 -19.13 -14.90
CA PRO A 301 -26.68 -19.49 -13.93
C PRO A 301 -26.06 -19.76 -12.55
N GLY A 302 -26.63 -19.15 -11.51
CA GLY A 302 -26.18 -19.35 -10.12
C GLY A 302 -24.97 -18.50 -9.72
N ASN A 303 -24.59 -17.50 -10.51
CA ASN A 303 -23.62 -16.48 -10.07
C ASN A 303 -24.21 -15.69 -8.87
N ASP A 304 -23.76 -16.07 -7.67
CA ASP A 304 -24.19 -15.68 -6.32
C ASP A 304 -25.10 -14.43 -6.18
N LYS A 305 -26.41 -14.67 -6.03
CA LYS A 305 -27.34 -13.74 -5.37
C LYS A 305 -26.83 -13.46 -3.95
N GLY A 306 -26.28 -12.26 -3.69
CA GLY A 306 -25.68 -11.89 -2.40
C GLY A 306 -24.26 -11.35 -2.47
N ARG A 307 -23.66 -11.30 -3.66
CA ARG A 307 -22.46 -10.49 -3.91
C ARG A 307 -22.79 -9.01 -3.90
N LEU A 308 -21.81 -8.22 -3.48
CA LEU A 308 -21.92 -6.77 -3.54
C LEU A 308 -22.05 -6.37 -5.03
N ASN A 309 -23.02 -5.52 -5.34
CA ASN A 309 -23.33 -5.10 -6.71
C ASN A 309 -23.72 -6.28 -7.62
N ALA A 310 -24.42 -7.31 -7.16
CA ALA A 310 -24.89 -8.36 -8.06
C ALA A 310 -26.00 -7.84 -9.00
N LEU A 311 -25.95 -8.24 -10.28
CA LEU A 311 -27.13 -8.21 -11.12
C LEU A 311 -28.16 -9.24 -10.61
N GLY A 312 -29.43 -8.95 -10.82
CA GLY A 312 -30.57 -9.77 -10.44
C GLY A 312 -30.84 -10.90 -11.43
N GLU A 313 -32.12 -11.17 -11.68
CA GLU A 313 -32.54 -12.20 -12.64
C GLU A 313 -32.66 -11.65 -14.06
N SER A 314 -32.69 -12.57 -15.04
CA SER A 314 -32.91 -12.25 -16.46
C SER A 314 -31.93 -11.21 -17.01
N ILE A 315 -30.64 -11.50 -16.85
CA ILE A 315 -29.56 -10.64 -17.35
C ILE A 315 -29.52 -10.72 -18.88
N GLU A 316 -29.62 -9.57 -19.53
CA GLU A 316 -29.47 -9.41 -20.97
C GLU A 316 -28.29 -8.49 -21.31
N GLU A 317 -27.66 -8.74 -22.46
CA GLU A 317 -26.69 -7.81 -23.04
C GLU A 317 -27.43 -6.77 -23.87
N VAL A 318 -27.14 -5.49 -23.60
CA VAL A 318 -27.75 -4.35 -24.30
C VAL A 318 -26.73 -3.77 -25.27
N SER A 319 -27.19 -3.43 -26.47
CA SER A 319 -26.34 -2.81 -27.48
C SER A 319 -25.84 -1.44 -27.02
N LEU A 320 -24.54 -1.21 -27.17
CA LEU A 320 -23.87 0.06 -26.86
C LEU A 320 -24.02 1.13 -27.98
N VAL A 321 -24.79 0.82 -29.03
CA VAL A 321 -24.97 1.70 -30.18
C VAL A 321 -25.72 2.97 -29.74
N PRO A 322 -25.31 4.17 -30.18
CA PRO A 322 -26.09 5.38 -29.93
C PRO A 322 -27.47 5.17 -30.57
N ALA A 323 -28.54 5.37 -29.83
CA ALA A 323 -29.84 5.57 -30.44
C ALA A 323 -29.69 6.77 -31.40
N ILE A 324 -29.60 6.49 -32.70
CA ILE A 324 -29.63 7.51 -33.73
C ILE A 324 -31.01 8.15 -33.60
N ALA A 325 -31.03 9.42 -33.20
CA ALA A 325 -32.22 10.27 -33.23
C ALA A 325 -32.58 10.63 -34.67
#